data_AF-A0A7S0DL43-F1
#
_entry.id   AF-A0A7S0DL43-F1
#
_cell.length_a   1.000
_cell.length_b   1.000
_cell.length_c   1.000
_cell.angle_alpha   90.00
_cell.angle_beta   90.00
_cell.angle_gamma   90.00
#
_symmetry.space_group_name_H-M   'P 1'
#
loop_
_entity.id
_entity.type
_entity.pdbx_description
1 polymer ?
#
loop_
_entity_poly.entity_id
_entity_poly.type
_entity_poly.pdbx_seq_one_letter_code
_entity_poly.pdbx_strand_id
1 'polypeptide(L)'
;RDHRAMVAMFLRLLRLSGRRVGVSERLYRQRRMYSTVKARRERVVENCLRRSDAMLQALLTGFYQKHGVMMNDKELKEMEAIVNLDDTRLKGYLSKGLISPSIRNNATAITLRQFYRFWIANGQEYR
;
A
#
# COMPACT_ATOMS: atom_id res chain seq x y z
N ARG A 1 -2.75 42.95 7.81
CA ARG A 1 -4.06 42.72 7.14
C ARG A 1 -3.92 42.80 5.60
N ASP A 2 -2.74 43.16 5.11
CA ASP A 2 -2.42 43.49 3.72
C ASP A 2 -2.13 42.29 2.81
N HIS A 3 -1.72 41.15 3.38
CA HIS A 3 -1.50 39.91 2.61
C HIS A 3 -2.74 39.38 1.92
N ARG A 4 -3.94 39.60 2.49
CA ARG A 4 -5.20 39.16 1.87
C ARG A 4 -5.50 39.95 0.59
N ALA A 5 -5.17 41.24 0.56
CA ALA A 5 -5.32 42.07 -0.63
C ALA A 5 -4.29 41.71 -1.70
N MET A 6 -3.05 41.42 -1.29
CA MET A 6 -1.97 40.98 -2.19
C MET A 6 -2.28 39.65 -2.88
N VAL A 7 -2.85 38.69 -2.14
CA VAL A 7 -3.32 37.40 -2.69
C VAL A 7 -4.50 37.60 -3.65
N ALA A 8 -5.43 38.50 -3.35
CA ALA A 8 -6.57 38.80 -4.23
C ALA A 8 -6.13 39.49 -5.54
N MET A 9 -5.14 40.39 -5.48
CA MET A 9 -4.55 41.01 -6.68
C MET A 9 -3.78 39.99 -7.53
N PHE A 10 -2.98 39.13 -6.90
CA PHE A 10 -2.26 38.05 -7.60
C PHE A 10 -3.23 37.09 -8.32
N LEU A 11 -4.34 36.72 -7.66
CA LEU A 11 -5.38 35.87 -8.25
C LEU A 11 -6.17 36.58 -9.37
N ARG A 12 -6.36 37.90 -9.30
CA ARG A 12 -6.96 38.70 -10.39
C ARG A 12 -6.05 38.77 -11.62
N LEU A 13 -4.75 38.96 -11.42
CA LEU A 13 -3.76 38.98 -12.52
C LEU A 13 -3.62 37.62 -13.20
N LEU A 14 -3.70 36.53 -12.45
CA LEU A 14 -3.72 35.16 -12.98
C LEU A 14 -4.97 34.85 -13.83
N ARG A 15 -6.09 35.55 -13.60
CA ARG A 15 -7.36 35.33 -14.32
C ARG A 15 -7.38 35.99 -15.71
N LEU A 16 -6.57 37.04 -15.91
CA LEU A 16 -6.51 37.82 -17.15
C LEU A 16 -5.57 37.23 -18.22
N SER A 17 -4.63 36.36 -17.84
CA SER A 17 -3.61 35.86 -18.77
C SER A 17 -4.00 34.64 -19.60
N GLY A 18 -5.22 34.11 -19.46
CA GLY A 18 -5.75 33.03 -20.31
C GLY A 18 -4.96 31.71 -20.33
N ARG A 19 -3.83 31.64 -19.62
CA ARG A 19 -2.91 30.51 -19.55
C ARG A 19 -3.44 29.54 -18.49
N ARG A 20 -4.50 28.82 -18.85
CA ARG A 20 -5.22 27.86 -17.99
C ARG A 20 -4.24 26.86 -17.34
N VAL A 21 -3.95 27.07 -16.05
CA VAL A 21 -4.05 26.09 -14.95
C VAL A 21 -3.65 24.63 -15.25
N GLY A 22 -2.57 24.36 -15.98
CA GLY A 22 -2.06 22.98 -16.16
C GLY A 22 -1.28 22.43 -14.96
N VAL A 23 -0.79 23.32 -14.08
CA VAL A 23 0.10 22.96 -12.97
C VAL A 23 -0.68 22.57 -11.70
N SER A 24 -1.81 23.23 -11.42
CA SER A 24 -2.64 22.90 -10.24
C SER A 24 -3.35 21.57 -10.35
N GLU A 25 -3.82 21.17 -11.54
CA GLU A 25 -4.49 19.87 -11.69
C GLU A 25 -3.49 18.72 -11.52
N ARG A 26 -2.26 18.85 -12.02
CA ARG A 26 -1.20 17.85 -11.86
C ARG A 26 -0.74 17.74 -10.40
N LEU A 27 -0.55 18.86 -9.71
CA LEU A 27 -0.23 18.89 -8.28
C LEU A 27 -1.39 18.38 -7.41
N TYR A 28 -2.64 18.68 -7.78
CA TYR A 28 -3.82 18.17 -7.10
C TYR A 28 -3.96 16.64 -7.28
N ARG A 29 -3.78 16.14 -8.51
CA ARG A 29 -3.75 14.69 -8.80
C ARG A 29 -2.60 14.00 -8.07
N GLN A 30 -1.40 14.60 -8.03
CA GLN A 30 -0.27 14.08 -7.27
C GLN A 30 -0.57 14.03 -5.77
N ARG A 31 -1.04 15.14 -5.16
CA ARG A 31 -1.42 15.16 -3.73
C ARG A 31 -2.50 14.14 -3.40
N ARG A 32 -3.51 14.00 -4.27
CA ARG A 32 -4.58 13.02 -4.10
C ARG A 32 -4.03 11.59 -4.23
N MET A 33 -3.17 11.31 -5.20
CA MET A 33 -2.46 10.02 -5.32
C MET A 33 -1.63 9.72 -4.08
N TYR A 34 -0.84 10.66 -3.57
CA TYR A 34 -0.08 10.51 -2.33
C TYR A 34 -0.98 10.22 -1.13
N SER A 35 -2.14 10.89 -1.02
CA SER A 35 -3.14 10.60 0.02
C SER A 35 -3.72 9.19 -0.10
N THR A 36 -3.96 8.71 -1.33
CA THR A 36 -4.50 7.37 -1.56
C THR A 36 -3.49 6.26 -1.32
N VAL A 37 -2.21 6.50 -1.62
CA VAL A 37 -1.12 5.54 -1.34
C VAL A 37 -0.88 5.46 0.16
N LYS A 38 -0.85 6.60 0.87
CA LYS A 38 -0.73 6.63 2.33
C LYS A 38 -1.89 5.88 2.99
N ALA A 39 -3.13 6.21 2.62
CA ALA A 39 -4.31 5.52 3.15
C ALA A 39 -4.33 4.01 2.81
N ARG A 40 -3.80 3.62 1.64
CA ARG A 40 -3.67 2.19 1.28
C ARG A 40 -2.65 1.48 2.17
N ARG A 41 -1.50 2.12 2.44
CA ARG A 41 -0.49 1.60 3.35
C ARG A 41 -1.05 1.39 4.76
N GLU A 42 -1.79 2.38 5.27
CA GLU A 42 -2.48 2.28 6.57
C GLU A 42 -3.46 1.10 6.60
N ARG A 43 -4.33 0.95 5.58
CA ARG A 43 -5.25 -0.19 5.47
C ARG A 43 -4.54 -1.55 5.43
N VAL A 44 -3.43 -1.64 4.69
CA VAL A 44 -2.64 -2.88 4.62
C VAL A 44 -2.11 -3.24 6.00
N VAL A 45 -1.52 -2.28 6.73
CA VAL A 45 -1.00 -2.50 8.08
C VAL A 45 -2.13 -2.89 9.05
N GLU A 46 -3.26 -2.19 9.02
CA GLU A 46 -4.41 -2.52 9.85
C GLU A 46 -4.91 -3.95 9.59
N ASN A 47 -5.03 -4.36 8.32
CA ASN A 47 -5.49 -5.71 7.97
C ASN A 47 -4.46 -6.80 8.30
N CYS A 48 -3.16 -6.48 8.33
CA CYS A 48 -2.14 -7.37 8.88
C CYS A 48 -2.34 -7.58 10.38
N LEU A 49 -2.61 -6.50 11.13
CA LEU A 49 -2.73 -6.52 12.59
C LEU A 49 -4.06 -7.12 13.08
N ARG A 50 -5.13 -7.05 12.27
CA ARG A 50 -6.47 -7.55 12.63
C ARG A 50 -6.66 -9.06 12.42
N ARG A 51 -5.60 -9.79 12.10
CA ARG A 51 -5.65 -11.23 11.85
C ARG A 51 -5.99 -12.01 13.11
N SER A 52 -6.83 -13.04 12.97
CA SER A 52 -7.18 -13.93 14.09
C SER A 52 -6.07 -14.94 14.39
N ASP A 53 -5.33 -15.34 13.36
CA ASP A 53 -4.18 -16.23 13.51
C ASP A 53 -2.90 -15.44 13.83
N ALA A 54 -2.36 -15.65 15.03
CA ALA A 54 -1.15 -14.97 15.52
C ALA A 54 0.10 -15.25 14.65
N MET A 55 0.20 -16.45 14.06
CA MET A 55 1.31 -16.81 13.18
C MET A 55 1.24 -16.02 11.86
N LEU A 56 0.05 -15.93 11.25
CA LEU A 56 -0.16 -15.12 10.05
C LEU A 56 0.01 -13.62 10.34
N GLN A 57 -0.46 -13.16 11.50
CA GLN A 57 -0.27 -11.77 11.94
C GLN A 57 1.22 -11.43 12.02
N ALA A 58 2.02 -12.25 12.69
CA ALA A 58 3.47 -12.05 12.83
C ALA A 58 4.17 -12.09 11.46
N LEU A 59 3.84 -13.08 10.61
CA LEU A 59 4.38 -13.23 9.27
C LEU A 59 4.11 -11.99 8.41
N LEU A 60 2.85 -11.57 8.31
CA LEU A 60 2.45 -10.45 7.45
C LEU A 60 3.02 -9.12 7.95
N THR A 61 3.05 -8.93 9.27
CA THR A 61 3.63 -7.72 9.87
C THR A 61 5.15 -7.67 9.64
N GLY A 62 5.86 -8.77 9.86
CA GLY A 62 7.30 -8.85 9.60
C GLY A 62 7.65 -8.69 8.12
N PHE A 63 6.85 -9.29 7.23
CA PHE A 63 7.00 -9.09 5.79
C PHE A 63 6.78 -7.63 5.39
N TYR A 64 5.72 -6.99 5.91
CA TYR A 64 5.45 -5.58 5.62
C TYR A 64 6.52 -4.64 6.16
N GLN A 65 7.10 -4.92 7.33
CA GLN A 65 8.21 -4.13 7.87
C GLN A 65 9.45 -4.20 6.99
N LYS A 66 9.81 -5.41 6.49
CA LYS A 66 10.99 -5.60 5.65
C LYS A 66 10.81 -5.12 4.21
N HIS A 67 9.64 -5.37 3.62
CA HIS A 67 9.41 -5.12 2.18
C HIS A 67 8.37 -4.02 1.92
N GLY A 68 7.39 -3.88 2.80
CA GLY A 68 6.22 -3.00 2.62
C GLY A 68 6.57 -1.52 2.50
N VAL A 69 7.62 -1.03 3.20
CA VAL A 69 8.06 0.37 3.09
C VAL A 69 8.48 0.73 1.66
N MET A 70 9.17 -0.19 0.97
CA MET A 70 9.71 0.03 -0.37
C MET A 70 8.71 -0.29 -1.51
N MET A 71 7.53 -0.84 -1.19
CA MET A 71 6.55 -1.22 -2.21
C MET A 71 6.05 -0.01 -3.02
N ASN A 72 6.02 -0.18 -4.34
CA ASN A 72 5.34 0.76 -5.24
C ASN A 72 3.80 0.60 -5.17
N ASP A 73 3.04 1.47 -5.83
CA ASP A 73 1.56 1.42 -5.79
C ASP A 73 0.98 0.11 -6.33
N LYS A 74 1.63 -0.51 -7.32
CA LYS A 74 1.22 -1.81 -7.86
C LYS A 74 1.42 -2.92 -6.83
N GLU A 75 2.59 -2.98 -6.20
CA GLU A 75 2.90 -3.96 -5.16
C GLU A 75 2.01 -3.77 -3.92
N LEU A 76 1.70 -2.52 -3.56
CA LEU A 76 0.74 -2.23 -2.48
C LEU A 76 -0.68 -2.70 -2.81
N LYS A 77 -1.12 -2.59 -4.06
CA LYS A 77 -2.41 -3.14 -4.50
C LYS A 77 -2.42 -4.67 -4.43
N GLU A 78 -1.34 -5.30 -4.87
CA GLU A 78 -1.18 -6.75 -4.75
C GLU A 78 -1.18 -7.19 -3.28
N MET A 79 -0.46 -6.46 -2.42
CA MET A 79 -0.43 -6.71 -0.98
C MET A 79 -1.81 -6.53 -0.34
N GLU A 80 -2.54 -5.46 -0.68
CA GLU A 80 -3.91 -5.23 -0.19
C GLU A 80 -4.84 -6.39 -0.58
N ALA A 81 -4.72 -6.91 -1.80
CA ALA A 81 -5.49 -8.07 -2.23
C ALA A 81 -5.16 -9.34 -1.41
N ILE A 82 -3.90 -9.55 -1.03
CA ILE A 82 -3.47 -10.69 -0.21
C ILE A 82 -3.97 -10.54 1.23
N VAL A 83 -3.79 -9.37 1.85
CA VAL A 83 -4.20 -9.13 3.24
C VAL A 83 -5.71 -9.02 3.42
N ASN A 84 -6.49 -8.96 2.34
CA ASN A 84 -7.95 -9.06 2.37
C ASN A 84 -8.48 -10.50 2.29
N LEU A 85 -7.62 -11.50 2.04
CA LEU A 85 -8.02 -12.91 2.08
C LEU A 85 -8.34 -13.31 3.52
N ASP A 86 -9.28 -14.23 3.73
CA ASP A 86 -9.46 -14.87 5.02
C ASP A 86 -8.25 -15.73 5.41
N ASP A 87 -8.09 -16.02 6.71
CA ASP A 87 -6.94 -16.75 7.26
C ASP A 87 -6.81 -18.16 6.64
N THR A 88 -7.93 -18.82 6.36
CA THR A 88 -7.95 -20.17 5.77
C THR A 88 -7.41 -20.14 4.35
N ARG A 89 -7.88 -19.22 3.51
CA ARG A 89 -7.37 -19.03 2.14
C ARG A 89 -5.92 -18.59 2.13
N LEU A 90 -5.53 -17.69 3.02
CA LEU A 90 -4.14 -17.24 3.11
C LEU A 90 -3.21 -18.40 3.49
N LYS A 91 -3.57 -19.22 4.48
CA LYS A 91 -2.82 -20.45 4.83
C LYS A 91 -2.76 -21.44 3.69
N GLY A 92 -3.89 -21.67 3.01
CA GLY A 92 -3.96 -22.55 1.84
C GLY A 92 -3.05 -22.08 0.70
N TYR A 93 -2.96 -20.78 0.49
CA TYR A 93 -2.03 -20.17 -0.44
C TYR A 93 -0.56 -20.36 -0.03
N LEU A 94 -0.21 -20.00 1.21
CA LEU A 94 1.17 -20.05 1.68
C LEU A 94 1.73 -21.47 1.67
N SER A 95 0.94 -22.44 2.17
CA SER A 95 1.32 -23.85 2.21
C SER A 95 1.29 -24.51 0.82
N LYS A 96 0.12 -24.48 0.16
CA LYS A 96 -0.17 -25.32 -1.01
C LYS A 96 -0.25 -24.54 -2.33
N GLY A 97 -0.20 -23.21 -2.29
CA GLY A 97 -0.37 -22.37 -3.49
C GLY A 97 -1.80 -22.33 -4.00
N LEU A 98 -2.79 -22.68 -3.16
CA LEU A 98 -4.19 -22.81 -3.54
C LEU A 98 -4.90 -21.45 -3.48
N ILE A 99 -4.80 -20.68 -4.56
CA ILE A 99 -5.52 -19.41 -4.73
C ILE A 99 -5.83 -19.12 -6.20
N SER A 100 -6.72 -18.15 -6.44
CA SER A 100 -6.98 -17.61 -7.78
C SER A 100 -5.68 -17.32 -8.54
N PRO A 101 -5.58 -17.68 -9.84
CA PRO A 101 -4.42 -17.36 -10.67
C PRO A 101 -4.03 -15.88 -10.64
N SER A 102 -5.01 -14.99 -10.48
CA SER A 102 -4.81 -13.54 -10.39
C SER A 102 -3.99 -13.10 -9.18
N ILE A 103 -4.02 -13.84 -8.07
CA ILE A 103 -3.21 -13.55 -6.88
C ILE A 103 -1.94 -14.40 -6.91
N ARG A 104 -2.03 -15.63 -7.40
CA ARG A 104 -0.91 -16.57 -7.48
C ARG A 104 0.27 -16.03 -8.29
N ASN A 105 -0.01 -15.29 -9.36
CA ASN A 105 1.00 -14.76 -10.28
C ASN A 105 1.51 -13.36 -9.87
N ASN A 106 1.02 -12.80 -8.76
CA ASN A 106 1.50 -11.51 -8.27
C ASN A 106 2.92 -11.65 -7.74
N ALA A 107 3.81 -10.73 -8.13
CA ALA A 107 5.19 -10.74 -7.69
C ALA A 107 5.25 -10.67 -6.15
N THR A 108 4.42 -9.82 -5.55
CA THR A 108 4.33 -9.67 -4.10
C THR A 108 3.91 -10.97 -3.41
N ALA A 109 2.98 -11.72 -4.00
CA ALA A 109 2.50 -12.98 -3.45
C ALA A 109 3.61 -14.05 -3.49
N ILE A 110 4.32 -14.13 -4.62
CA ILE A 110 5.46 -15.05 -4.78
C ILE A 110 6.54 -14.76 -3.74
N THR A 111 6.92 -13.49 -3.55
CA THR A 111 7.90 -13.08 -2.55
C THR A 111 7.43 -13.40 -1.13
N LEU A 112 6.15 -13.16 -0.81
CA LEU A 112 5.58 -13.51 0.49
C LEU A 112 5.63 -15.02 0.75
N ARG A 113 5.36 -15.85 -0.26
CA ARG A 113 5.42 -17.31 -0.12
C ARG A 113 6.86 -17.81 0.07
N GLN A 114 7.83 -17.21 -0.61
CA GLN A 114 9.25 -17.49 -0.38
C GLN A 114 9.67 -17.11 1.04
N PHE A 115 9.24 -15.92 1.50
CA PHE A 115 9.47 -15.45 2.86
C PHE A 115 8.88 -16.41 3.90
N TYR A 116 7.65 -16.88 3.69
CA TYR A 116 7.00 -17.87 4.56
C TYR A 116 7.77 -19.19 4.64
N ARG A 117 8.26 -19.72 3.50
CA ARG A 117 9.06 -20.94 3.48
C ARG A 117 10.37 -20.77 4.24
N PHE A 118 11.05 -19.65 4.04
CA PHE A 118 12.25 -19.31 4.79
C PHE A 118 11.95 -19.19 6.29
N TRP A 119 10.86 -18.53 6.65
CA TRP A 119 10.46 -18.32 8.05
C TRP A 119 10.15 -19.63 8.79
N ILE A 120 9.51 -20.59 8.13
CA ILE A 120 9.31 -21.93 8.71
C ILE A 120 10.62 -22.71 8.82
N ALA A 121 11.46 -22.66 7.78
CA ALA A 121 12.71 -23.43 7.74
C ALA A 121 13.72 -23.00 8.80
N ASN A 122 13.72 -21.73 9.20
CA ASN A 122 14.65 -21.21 10.21
C ASN A 122 14.09 -21.26 11.64
N GLY A 123 12.93 -21.89 11.84
CA GLY A 123 12.22 -21.82 13.12
C GLY A 123 11.69 -20.41 13.41
N GLN A 124 10.66 -20.30 14.26
CA GLN A 124 10.08 -19.01 14.67
C GLN A 124 11.02 -18.18 15.58
N GLU A 125 12.33 -18.21 15.37
CA GLU A 125 13.34 -17.43 16.09
C GLU A 125 13.46 -15.99 15.56
N TYR A 126 12.35 -15.41 15.14
CA TYR A 126 12.21 -13.96 15.00
C TYR A 126 11.35 -13.47 16.17
N ARG A 127 11.90 -13.56 17.37
CA ARG A 127 11.46 -12.75 18.52
C ARG A 127 12.28 -11.47 18.56
#